data_AF-A0AAW6SHH2-F1
#
_entry.id   AF-A0AAW6SHH2-F1
#
_cell.length_a   1.000
_cell.length_b   1.000
_cell.length_c   1.000
_cell.angle_alpha   90.00
_cell.angle_beta   90.00
_cell.angle_gamma   90.00
#
_symmetry.space_group_name_H-M   'P 1'
#
loop_
_entity.id
_entity.type
_entity.pdbx_description
1 polymer ?
#
loop_
_entity_poly.entity_id
_entity_poly.type
_entity_poly.pdbx_seq_one_letter_code
_entity_poly.pdbx_strand_id
1 'polypeptide(L)'
;MKLLGNLVLSLGILFSLSACGQESDTVELNITGADYAGTGIRAFRVKNPDVPDAYGDGGSMAPYGGGGIRCCYQVPKQWHEGLTAEIEVYYPLKGKNGDEMVEDLKKREAAGNVTETFNVSVPKYQTPAAGTLWVQFMPDKEIKVVVSDLSPDHEDFPGDVKGWPVPSDEYRISLIDRDLKLEKGDLKLFIDSLDEWTNEPSGESLRAAWVSYEKHFKDKIKSINGYKDPRFLELLIKESKADIAAKELKIKRLKEYKESISER
;
A
#
# COMPACT_ATOMS: atom_id res chain seq x y z
N MET A 1 -32.98 -31.38 59.45
CA MET A 1 -33.20 -30.33 58.42
C MET A 1 -32.70 -29.02 59.01
N LYS A 2 -31.49 -28.58 58.60
CA LYS A 2 -31.24 -27.34 57.80
C LYS A 2 -31.76 -26.08 58.52
N LEU A 3 -31.00 -25.04 58.87
CA LEU A 3 -29.73 -24.51 58.37
C LEU A 3 -29.07 -23.62 59.44
N LEU A 4 -27.73 -23.57 59.37
CA LEU A 4 -26.84 -22.63 60.06
C LEU A 4 -26.98 -21.19 59.55
N GLY A 5 -26.58 -20.24 60.40
CA GLY A 5 -25.59 -19.23 60.01
C GLY A 5 -26.06 -17.78 60.00
N ASN A 6 -25.44 -16.97 60.88
CA ASN A 6 -24.97 -15.58 60.65
C ASN A 6 -24.67 -14.94 62.02
N LEU A 7 -23.71 -14.04 62.21
CA LEU A 7 -22.66 -13.44 61.37
C LEU A 7 -22.01 -12.39 62.28
N VAL A 8 -20.81 -12.58 62.80
CA VAL A 8 -19.94 -11.48 63.22
C VAL A 8 -18.49 -11.97 63.15
N LEU A 9 -17.65 -11.36 62.29
CA LEU A 9 -16.37 -10.77 62.71
C LEU A 9 -15.66 -10.04 61.54
N SER A 10 -15.46 -8.75 61.76
CA SER A 10 -14.23 -7.98 61.50
C SER A 10 -13.62 -7.94 60.09
N LEU A 11 -14.02 -6.89 59.36
CA LEU A 11 -13.18 -5.85 58.75
C LEU A 11 -11.65 -6.08 58.83
N GLY A 12 -11.03 -6.43 57.69
CA GLY A 12 -9.58 -6.59 57.56
C GLY A 12 -9.10 -6.17 56.17
N ILE A 13 -8.67 -4.92 56.07
CA ILE A 13 -7.62 -4.39 55.18
C ILE A 13 -7.76 -4.76 53.69
N LEU A 14 -8.54 -3.95 52.96
CA LEU A 14 -8.24 -3.72 51.54
C LEU A 14 -6.89 -3.00 51.48
N PHE A 15 -5.83 -3.73 51.16
CA PHE A 15 -4.61 -3.13 50.61
C PHE A 15 -4.99 -2.49 49.28
N SER A 16 -5.19 -1.18 49.32
CA SER A 16 -5.18 -0.31 48.16
C SER A 16 -3.86 -0.53 47.44
N LEU A 17 -3.86 -1.29 46.35
CA LEU A 17 -2.82 -1.21 45.34
C LEU A 17 -2.94 0.18 44.69
N SER A 18 -2.42 1.20 45.36
CA SER A 18 -2.00 2.42 44.67
C SER A 18 -0.84 1.99 43.77
N ALA A 19 -1.17 1.52 42.57
CA ALA A 19 -0.22 1.52 41.48
C ALA A 19 0.23 2.97 41.34
N CYS A 20 1.42 3.29 41.83
CA CYS A 20 2.11 4.51 41.45
C CYS A 20 2.26 4.44 39.93
N GLY A 21 1.36 5.10 39.21
CA GLY A 21 1.54 5.37 37.79
C GLY A 21 2.74 6.29 37.68
N GLN A 22 3.90 5.70 37.42
CA GLN A 22 5.09 6.45 37.09
C GLN A 22 4.76 7.19 35.80
N GLU A 23 4.66 8.52 35.88
CA GLU A 23 4.35 9.34 34.72
C GLU A 23 5.44 9.10 33.68
N SER A 24 5.10 8.57 32.50
CA SER A 24 6.09 8.34 31.45
C SER A 24 6.61 9.69 30.95
N ASP A 25 7.92 9.84 30.79
CA ASP A 25 8.54 11.02 30.17
C ASP A 25 8.44 11.00 28.64
N THR A 26 7.79 9.98 28.07
CA THR A 26 7.57 9.81 26.64
C THR A 26 6.10 9.90 26.26
N VAL A 27 5.86 10.19 24.98
CA VAL A 27 4.55 10.14 24.32
C VAL A 27 4.62 9.23 23.11
N GLU A 28 3.53 8.54 22.83
CA GLU A 28 3.39 7.67 21.67
C GLU A 28 2.81 8.45 20.48
N LEU A 29 3.50 8.35 19.35
CA LEU A 29 3.10 8.92 18.07
C LEU A 29 2.66 7.81 17.11
N ASN A 30 1.74 8.17 16.23
CA ASN A 30 1.55 7.45 14.98
C ASN A 30 2.81 7.59 14.10
N ILE A 31 2.96 6.70 13.13
CA ILE A 31 4.04 6.68 12.17
C ILE A 31 3.43 6.52 10.79
N THR A 32 3.85 7.35 9.86
CA THR A 32 3.60 7.15 8.44
C THR A 32 4.73 7.75 7.63
N GLY A 33 4.73 7.49 6.32
CA GLY A 33 5.73 8.05 5.43
C GLY A 33 5.15 8.56 4.13
N ALA A 34 5.98 9.28 3.39
CA ALA A 34 5.71 9.69 2.02
C ALA A 34 6.99 9.56 1.19
N ASP A 35 6.89 8.90 0.04
CA ASP A 35 8.02 8.70 -0.87
C ASP A 35 8.07 9.79 -1.93
N TYR A 36 8.86 10.83 -1.72
CA TYR A 36 9.16 11.86 -2.71
C TYR A 36 10.26 11.44 -3.69
N ALA A 37 11.05 10.42 -3.34
CA ALA A 37 12.12 9.90 -4.18
C ALA A 37 11.60 9.10 -5.39
N GLY A 38 10.40 8.53 -5.30
CA GLY A 38 9.83 7.69 -6.36
C GLY A 38 10.48 6.31 -6.45
N THR A 39 11.12 5.86 -5.37
CA THR A 39 11.78 4.54 -5.33
C THR A 39 10.84 3.43 -4.84
N GLY A 40 9.76 3.81 -4.15
CA GLY A 40 8.94 2.92 -3.36
C GLY A 40 9.67 2.43 -2.11
N ILE A 41 8.92 2.11 -1.07
CA ILE A 41 9.45 1.63 0.21
C ILE A 41 8.66 0.38 0.60
N ARG A 42 9.34 -0.74 0.83
CA ARG A 42 8.68 -2.00 1.21
C ARG A 42 8.18 -1.94 2.66
N ALA A 43 9.01 -1.39 3.53
CA ALA A 43 8.72 -1.09 4.93
C ALA A 43 9.81 -0.16 5.46
N PHE A 44 9.59 0.44 6.63
CA PHE A 44 10.65 1.08 7.37
C PHE A 44 10.40 0.92 8.87
N ARG A 45 11.45 1.01 9.67
CA ARG A 45 11.39 1.02 11.12
C ARG A 45 12.03 2.29 11.64
N VAL A 46 11.41 2.88 12.65
CA VAL A 46 11.90 4.05 13.35
C VAL A 46 12.27 3.61 14.76
N LYS A 47 13.50 3.87 15.20
CA LYS A 47 13.94 3.66 16.58
C LYS A 47 14.31 4.99 17.21
N ASN A 48 14.05 5.10 18.50
CA ASN A 48 14.47 6.26 19.29
C ASN A 48 15.72 5.87 20.09
N PRO A 49 16.90 6.40 19.76
CA PRO A 49 18.12 6.10 20.50
C PRO A 49 18.07 6.47 21.99
N ASP A 50 17.24 7.45 22.36
CA ASP A 50 17.11 7.95 23.73
C ASP A 50 16.17 7.10 24.60
N VAL A 51 15.39 6.20 23.98
CA VAL A 51 14.43 5.33 24.68
C VAL A 51 14.76 3.87 24.34
N PRO A 52 15.40 3.11 25.26
CA PRO A 52 15.78 1.73 25.01
C PRO A 52 14.59 0.88 24.54
N ASP A 53 14.84 0.05 23.53
CA ASP A 53 13.87 -0.88 22.92
C ASP A 53 12.62 -0.22 22.30
N ALA A 54 12.53 1.11 22.24
CA ALA A 54 11.42 1.81 21.60
C ALA A 54 11.63 1.87 20.07
N TYR A 55 10.73 1.20 19.36
CA TYR A 55 10.65 1.28 17.91
C TYR A 55 9.20 1.26 17.44
N GLY A 56 8.98 1.74 16.23
CA GLY A 56 7.75 1.48 15.51
C GLY A 56 7.95 1.31 14.03
N ASP A 57 7.03 0.58 13.40
CA ASP A 57 7.13 0.18 12.00
C ASP A 57 6.19 1.02 11.14
N GLY A 58 6.70 1.55 10.04
CA GLY A 58 5.92 2.22 9.01
C GLY A 58 5.45 1.27 7.90
N GLY A 59 4.37 1.67 7.23
CA GLY A 59 3.77 0.91 6.12
C GLY A 59 4.60 0.95 4.83
N SER A 60 4.29 0.02 3.92
CA SER A 60 4.79 0.04 2.54
C SER A 60 4.24 1.23 1.75
N MET A 61 5.03 1.76 0.82
CA MET A 61 4.70 2.87 -0.06
C MET A 61 5.03 2.50 -1.50
N ALA A 62 4.07 2.73 -2.40
CA ALA A 62 4.37 2.77 -3.82
C ALA A 62 5.24 3.99 -4.16
N PRO A 63 5.97 3.98 -5.28
CA PRO A 63 6.66 5.16 -5.77
C PRO A 63 5.76 6.40 -5.82
N TYR A 64 6.23 7.52 -5.28
CA TYR A 64 5.46 8.77 -5.21
C TYR A 64 4.16 8.65 -4.39
N GLY A 65 4.13 7.74 -3.42
CA GLY A 65 2.96 7.44 -2.59
C GLY A 65 3.15 7.74 -1.11
N GLY A 66 2.03 7.84 -0.39
CA GLY A 66 1.96 7.86 1.07
C GLY A 66 1.80 6.46 1.67
N GLY A 67 2.32 6.27 2.88
CA GLY A 67 2.23 5.02 3.62
C GLY A 67 0.96 4.92 4.44
N GLY A 68 0.60 3.70 4.81
CA GLY A 68 -0.42 3.48 5.84
C GLY A 68 0.07 3.94 7.21
N ILE A 69 -0.83 4.53 8.00
CA ILE A 69 -0.53 4.96 9.37
C ILE A 69 -0.45 3.73 10.28
N ARG A 70 0.57 3.68 11.12
CA ARG A 70 0.84 2.63 12.11
C ARG A 70 1.18 3.25 13.46
N CYS A 71 1.04 2.49 14.53
CA CYS A 71 1.44 2.88 15.88
C CYS A 71 2.50 1.87 16.37
N CYS A 72 3.41 2.19 17.30
CA CYS A 72 3.56 3.42 18.07
C CYS A 72 5.05 3.77 18.19
N TYR A 73 5.46 4.97 17.78
CA TYR A 73 6.83 5.46 18.00
C TYR A 73 6.86 6.35 19.24
N GLN A 74 7.77 6.08 20.18
CA GLN A 74 7.88 6.86 21.41
C GLN A 74 8.90 7.99 21.25
N VAL A 75 8.52 9.21 21.63
CA VAL A 75 9.41 10.37 21.71
C VAL A 75 9.34 11.02 23.09
N PRO A 76 10.36 11.79 23.51
CA PRO A 76 10.29 12.57 24.74
C PRO A 76 9.09 13.52 24.73
N LYS A 77 8.43 13.73 25.88
CA LYS A 77 7.36 14.74 26.03
C LYS A 77 7.84 16.13 25.61
N GLN A 78 9.06 16.49 26.01
CA GLN A 78 9.70 17.76 25.68
C GLN A 78 10.84 17.52 24.70
N TRP A 79 10.83 18.29 23.61
CA TRP A 79 11.94 18.27 22.65
C TRP A 79 13.23 18.83 23.27
N HIS A 80 14.38 18.25 22.92
CA HIS A 80 15.70 18.78 23.25
C HIS A 80 16.61 18.79 22.02
N GLU A 81 17.66 19.61 22.10
CA GLU A 81 18.70 19.64 21.08
C GLU A 81 19.40 18.28 20.98
N GLY A 82 19.73 17.87 19.75
CA GLY A 82 20.37 16.58 19.49
C GLY A 82 19.41 15.38 19.42
N LEU A 83 18.10 15.57 19.59
CA LEU A 83 17.12 14.50 19.40
C LEU A 83 17.19 13.94 17.97
N THR A 84 17.34 12.62 17.86
CA THR A 84 17.44 11.90 16.58
C THR A 84 16.47 10.72 16.51
N ALA A 85 16.19 10.27 15.30
CA ALA A 85 15.50 9.03 15.01
C ALA A 85 16.38 8.18 14.08
N GLU A 86 16.55 6.91 14.42
CA GLU A 86 17.21 5.93 13.54
C GLU A 86 16.16 5.31 12.63
N ILE A 87 16.32 5.46 11.32
CA ILE A 87 15.40 4.96 10.30
C ILE A 87 16.05 3.79 9.57
N GLU A 88 15.53 2.58 9.77
CA GLU A 88 15.91 1.40 8.99
C GLU A 88 14.94 1.24 7.81
N VAL A 89 15.47 1.33 6.59
CA VAL A 89 14.67 1.29 5.36
C VAL A 89 14.79 -0.05 4.68
N TYR A 90 13.64 -0.66 4.38
CA TYR A 90 13.55 -1.85 3.54
C TYR A 90 13.08 -1.43 2.14
N TYR A 91 13.98 -1.43 1.16
CA TYR A 91 13.61 -1.12 -0.23
C TYR A 91 12.83 -2.27 -0.90
N PRO A 92 12.07 -1.98 -1.97
CA PRO A 92 11.39 -3.00 -2.77
C PRO A 92 12.34 -4.10 -3.24
N LEU A 93 11.83 -5.34 -3.22
CA LEU A 93 12.53 -6.50 -3.78
C LEU A 93 12.45 -6.47 -5.30
N LYS A 94 13.49 -6.96 -5.96
CA LYS A 94 13.56 -7.05 -7.42
C LYS A 94 13.06 -8.41 -7.89
N GLY A 95 12.16 -8.43 -8.86
CA GLY A 95 11.64 -9.66 -9.46
C GLY A 95 10.29 -9.46 -10.15
N LYS A 96 9.99 -10.29 -11.14
CA LYS A 96 8.72 -10.29 -11.88
C LYS A 96 7.66 -11.20 -11.23
N ASN A 97 8.09 -12.09 -10.34
CA ASN A 97 7.26 -13.05 -9.62
C ASN A 97 7.84 -13.30 -8.21
N GLY A 98 7.13 -14.11 -7.43
CA GLY A 98 7.51 -14.41 -6.05
C GLY A 98 8.87 -15.10 -5.92
N ASP A 99 9.21 -16.02 -6.83
CA ASP A 99 10.47 -16.78 -6.77
C ASP A 99 11.67 -15.85 -7.00
N GLU A 100 11.60 -14.99 -8.03
CA GLU A 100 12.64 -13.99 -8.30
C GLU A 100 12.81 -13.02 -7.13
N MET A 101 11.71 -12.60 -6.48
CA MET A 101 11.77 -11.74 -5.29
C MET A 101 12.41 -12.42 -4.09
N VAL A 102 12.15 -13.72 -3.89
CA VAL A 102 12.80 -14.52 -2.84
C VAL A 102 14.30 -14.66 -3.11
N GLU A 103 14.71 -14.85 -4.36
CA GLU A 103 16.13 -14.88 -4.73
C GLU A 103 16.83 -13.54 -4.48
N ASP A 104 16.18 -12.41 -4.79
CA ASP A 104 16.72 -11.08 -4.47
C ASP A 104 16.90 -10.88 -2.97
N LEU A 105 15.91 -11.28 -2.16
CA LEU A 105 16.03 -11.22 -0.70
C LEU A 105 17.21 -12.05 -0.18
N LYS A 106 17.34 -13.30 -0.62
CA LYS A 106 18.45 -14.20 -0.23
C LYS A 106 19.82 -13.60 -0.58
N LYS A 107 19.94 -12.96 -1.75
CA LYS A 107 21.17 -12.27 -2.16
C LYS A 107 21.49 -11.12 -1.21
N ARG A 108 20.49 -10.34 -0.80
CA ARG A 108 20.67 -9.24 0.13
C ARG A 108 21.01 -9.71 1.55
N GLU A 109 20.40 -10.80 2.00
CA GLU A 109 20.71 -11.44 3.28
C GLU A 109 22.16 -11.93 3.31
N ALA A 110 22.61 -12.63 2.27
CA ALA A 110 23.99 -13.10 2.16
C ALA A 110 25.01 -11.94 2.09
N ALA A 111 24.62 -10.79 1.55
CA ALA A 111 25.43 -9.58 1.49
C ALA A 111 25.31 -8.68 2.74
N GLY A 112 24.40 -8.98 3.67
CA GLY A 112 24.15 -8.15 4.85
C GLY A 112 23.56 -6.76 4.55
N ASN A 113 22.89 -6.58 3.41
CA ASN A 113 22.37 -5.28 2.95
C ASN A 113 20.84 -5.28 2.75
N VAL A 114 20.13 -6.02 3.59
CA VAL A 114 18.66 -6.10 3.59
C VAL A 114 18.02 -4.74 3.90
N THR A 115 18.68 -3.96 4.76
CA THR A 115 18.28 -2.62 5.17
C THR A 115 19.39 -1.62 4.94
N GLU A 116 19.00 -0.35 4.86
CA GLU A 116 19.89 0.80 4.99
C GLU A 116 19.43 1.64 6.18
N THR A 117 20.36 2.04 7.04
CA THR A 117 20.05 2.74 8.29
C THR A 117 20.51 4.18 8.24
N PHE A 118 19.64 5.10 8.64
CA PHE A 118 19.90 6.53 8.62
C PHE A 118 19.63 7.14 9.99
N ASN A 119 20.54 7.97 10.48
CA ASN A 119 20.30 8.79 11.67
C ASN A 119 19.81 10.17 11.24
N VAL A 120 18.59 10.51 11.62
CA VAL A 120 17.90 11.73 11.17
C VAL A 120 17.59 12.61 12.38
N SER A 121 17.93 13.89 12.31
CA SER A 121 17.56 14.85 13.35
C SER A 121 16.04 15.04 13.38
N VAL A 122 15.46 15.02 14.58
CA VAL A 122 14.04 15.31 14.78
C VAL A 122 13.89 16.81 15.03
N PRO A 123 13.23 17.56 14.13
CA PRO A 123 13.00 18.98 14.34
C PRO A 123 12.16 19.25 15.57
N LYS A 124 12.27 20.47 16.10
CA LYS A 124 11.49 20.89 17.26
C LYS A 124 10.00 20.79 16.99
N TYR A 125 9.29 20.11 17.89
CA TYR A 125 7.84 19.95 17.85
C TYR A 125 7.13 20.74 18.95
N GLN A 126 5.83 20.94 18.76
CA GLN A 126 4.97 21.48 19.81
C GLN A 126 4.98 20.54 21.01
N THR A 127 5.13 21.10 22.22
CA THR A 127 5.24 20.33 23.46
C THR A 127 3.90 20.39 24.22
N PRO A 128 3.35 19.24 24.65
CA PRO A 128 3.86 17.88 24.44
C PRO A 128 3.71 17.42 22.98
N ALA A 129 4.61 16.54 22.54
CA ALA A 129 4.50 15.93 21.21
C ALA A 129 3.14 15.22 21.06
N ALA A 130 2.52 15.37 19.89
CA ALA A 130 1.26 14.75 19.56
C ALA A 130 1.20 14.41 18.06
N GLY A 131 0.33 13.47 17.73
CA GLY A 131 0.00 13.14 16.35
C GLY A 131 0.88 12.08 15.73
N THR A 132 1.56 12.46 14.66
CA THR A 132 2.23 11.54 13.73
C THR A 132 3.68 11.95 13.51
N LEU A 133 4.59 10.99 13.59
CA LEU A 133 5.90 11.09 12.98
C LEU A 133 5.77 10.78 11.48
N TRP A 134 5.91 11.81 10.67
CA TRP A 134 6.00 11.73 9.21
C TRP A 134 7.44 11.48 8.80
N VAL A 135 7.70 10.38 8.09
CA VAL A 135 8.99 10.09 7.47
C VAL A 135 8.91 10.38 5.98
N GLN A 136 9.62 11.41 5.53
CA GLN A 136 9.65 11.85 4.15
C GLN A 136 10.93 11.32 3.49
N PHE A 137 10.77 10.38 2.53
CA PHE A 137 11.88 9.82 1.76
C PHE A 137 12.11 10.69 0.53
N MET A 138 13.24 11.38 0.49
CA MET A 138 13.59 12.35 -0.54
C MET A 138 14.52 11.72 -1.59
N PRO A 139 14.68 12.36 -2.76
CA PRO A 139 15.75 12.01 -3.71
C PRO A 139 17.13 11.92 -3.04
N ASP A 140 18.06 11.22 -3.69
CA ASP A 140 19.43 11.02 -3.19
C ASP A 140 19.53 10.35 -1.79
N LYS A 141 18.47 9.65 -1.38
CA LYS A 141 18.33 8.96 -0.09
C LYS A 141 18.37 9.89 1.12
N GLU A 142 18.09 11.18 0.95
CA GLU A 142 17.83 12.05 2.09
C GLU A 142 16.51 11.62 2.75
N ILE A 143 16.49 11.61 4.09
CA ILE A 143 15.27 11.34 4.87
C ILE A 143 15.04 12.53 5.79
N LYS A 144 13.81 13.04 5.79
CA LYS A 144 13.36 14.05 6.73
C LYS A 144 12.29 13.46 7.64
N VAL A 145 12.25 13.90 8.89
CA VAL A 145 11.20 13.53 9.83
C VAL A 145 10.50 14.76 10.38
N VAL A 146 9.20 14.68 10.58
CA VAL A 146 8.38 15.79 11.09
C VAL A 146 7.35 15.22 12.05
N VAL A 147 7.25 15.77 13.27
CA VAL A 147 6.18 15.44 14.21
C VAL A 147 5.04 16.44 14.01
N SER A 148 3.86 15.95 13.60
CA SER A 148 2.68 16.79 13.38
C SER A 148 1.37 15.98 13.37
N ASP A 149 0.29 16.60 13.83
CA ASP A 149 -1.09 16.15 13.60
C ASP A 149 -1.60 16.47 12.18
N LEU A 150 -0.86 17.29 11.43
CA LEU A 150 -1.23 17.74 10.09
C LEU A 150 -0.53 16.88 9.03
N SER A 151 -1.20 16.66 7.90
CA SER A 151 -0.60 16.01 6.73
C SER A 151 0.27 16.99 5.93
N PRO A 152 1.21 16.50 5.10
CA PRO A 152 2.13 17.35 4.34
C PRO A 152 1.46 18.39 3.44
N ASP A 153 0.24 18.12 2.96
CA ASP A 153 -0.54 19.03 2.11
C ASP A 153 -1.30 20.12 2.87
N HIS A 154 -1.30 20.08 4.21
CA HIS A 154 -1.88 21.15 5.01
C HIS A 154 -1.00 22.40 4.99
N GLU A 155 -1.61 23.59 4.89
CA GLU A 155 -0.90 24.87 4.81
C GLU A 155 0.04 25.08 6.01
N ASP A 156 -0.46 24.77 7.22
CA ASP A 156 0.28 24.86 8.49
C ASP A 156 1.19 23.65 8.81
N PHE A 157 1.42 22.73 7.87
CA PHE A 157 2.35 21.63 8.11
C PHE A 157 3.74 22.20 8.45
N PRO A 158 4.38 21.76 9.56
CA PRO A 158 5.60 22.39 10.06
C PRO A 158 6.87 21.95 9.33
N GLY A 159 6.79 20.96 8.43
CA GLY A 159 7.93 20.50 7.64
C GLY A 159 8.26 21.41 6.45
N ASP A 160 9.55 21.46 6.09
CA ASP A 160 10.03 22.24 4.95
C ASP A 160 9.50 21.73 3.60
N VAL A 161 9.23 20.43 3.52
CA VAL A 161 8.65 19.78 2.34
C VAL A 161 7.15 19.62 2.55
N LYS A 162 6.38 20.40 1.79
CA LYS A 162 4.92 20.43 1.81
C LYS A 162 4.33 19.86 0.52
N GLY A 163 3.05 19.48 0.60
CA GLY A 163 2.31 18.82 -0.48
C GLY A 163 2.61 17.32 -0.54
N TRP A 164 1.72 16.57 -1.18
CA TRP A 164 1.98 15.15 -1.47
C TRP A 164 3.06 14.99 -2.55
N PRO A 165 3.81 13.85 -2.55
CA PRO A 165 4.73 13.54 -3.63
C PRO A 165 4.07 13.66 -4.99
N VAL A 166 4.73 14.37 -5.91
CA VAL A 166 4.28 14.52 -7.28
C VAL A 166 5.07 13.56 -8.16
N PRO A 167 4.42 12.59 -8.82
CA PRO A 167 5.11 11.67 -9.71
C PRO A 167 5.88 12.37 -10.83
N SER A 168 7.11 11.91 -11.09
CA SER A 168 7.87 12.37 -12.26
C SER A 168 7.17 11.96 -13.56
N ASP A 169 7.48 12.67 -14.64
CA ASP A 169 6.90 12.37 -15.94
C ASP A 169 7.43 11.04 -16.48
N GLU A 170 8.68 10.69 -16.22
CA GLU A 170 9.23 9.37 -16.56
C GLU A 170 8.45 8.25 -15.85
N TYR A 171 8.15 8.42 -14.56
CA TYR A 171 7.39 7.42 -13.82
C TYR A 171 5.96 7.30 -14.35
N ARG A 172 5.28 8.42 -14.60
CA ARG A 172 3.94 8.44 -15.21
C ARG A 172 3.93 7.72 -16.55
N ILE A 173 4.91 8.01 -17.42
CA ILE A 173 5.08 7.35 -18.71
C ILE A 173 5.30 5.84 -18.52
N SER A 174 6.10 5.42 -17.54
CA SER A 174 6.34 4.00 -17.26
C SER A 174 5.06 3.25 -16.87
N LEU A 175 4.17 3.88 -16.10
CA LEU A 175 2.87 3.32 -15.76
C LEU A 175 1.98 3.19 -17.00
N ILE A 176 1.97 4.21 -17.85
CA ILE A 176 1.20 4.17 -19.10
C ILE A 176 1.73 3.09 -20.04
N ASP A 177 3.05 2.90 -20.14
CA ASP A 177 3.64 1.84 -20.98
C ASP A 177 3.30 0.44 -20.48
N ARG A 178 3.30 0.24 -19.16
CA ARG A 178 2.83 -1.00 -18.55
C ARG A 178 1.36 -1.24 -18.89
N ASP A 179 0.51 -0.24 -18.71
CA ASP A 179 -0.92 -0.37 -18.97
C ASP A 179 -1.18 -0.62 -20.47
N LEU A 180 -0.51 0.11 -21.37
CA LEU A 180 -0.56 -0.13 -22.82
C LEU A 180 -0.16 -1.56 -23.19
N LYS A 181 0.85 -2.13 -22.52
CA LYS A 181 1.26 -3.52 -22.75
C LYS A 181 0.16 -4.50 -22.33
N LEU A 182 -0.45 -4.29 -21.17
CA LEU A 182 -1.56 -5.14 -20.68
C LEU A 182 -2.78 -5.04 -21.59
N GLU A 183 -3.20 -3.82 -21.92
CA GLU A 183 -4.38 -3.58 -22.77
C GLU A 183 -4.20 -4.15 -24.18
N LYS A 184 -2.99 -4.07 -24.76
CA LYS A 184 -2.70 -4.71 -26.06
C LYS A 184 -2.73 -6.24 -25.98
N GLY A 185 -2.29 -6.80 -24.86
CA GLY A 185 -2.38 -8.24 -24.60
C GLY A 185 -3.83 -8.70 -24.57
N ASP A 186 -4.67 -8.01 -23.79
CA ASP A 186 -6.11 -8.28 -23.70
C ASP A 186 -6.80 -8.11 -25.06
N LEU A 187 -6.50 -7.04 -25.79
CA LEU A 187 -7.06 -6.79 -27.12
C LEU A 187 -6.75 -7.96 -28.06
N LYS A 188 -5.52 -8.47 -28.06
CA LYS A 188 -5.15 -9.64 -28.86
C LYS A 188 -5.98 -10.87 -28.47
N LEU A 189 -6.14 -11.15 -27.18
CA LEU A 189 -6.95 -12.27 -26.71
C LEU A 189 -8.41 -12.18 -27.18
N PHE A 190 -9.00 -10.98 -27.17
CA PHE A 190 -10.37 -10.79 -27.64
C PHE A 190 -10.51 -10.88 -29.16
N ILE A 191 -9.52 -10.40 -29.92
CA ILE A 191 -9.47 -10.60 -31.37
C ILE A 191 -9.39 -12.09 -31.72
N ASP A 192 -8.48 -12.82 -31.08
CA ASP A 192 -8.30 -14.26 -31.30
C ASP A 192 -9.58 -15.02 -30.92
N SER A 193 -10.25 -14.64 -29.83
CA SER A 193 -11.55 -15.23 -29.43
C SER A 193 -12.65 -14.94 -30.46
N LEU A 194 -12.74 -13.70 -30.96
CA LEU A 194 -13.73 -13.33 -31.97
C LEU A 194 -13.51 -14.10 -33.28
N ASP A 195 -12.25 -14.30 -33.68
CA ASP A 195 -11.88 -15.09 -34.84
C ASP A 195 -12.35 -16.54 -34.68
N GLU A 196 -12.08 -17.16 -33.52
CA GLU A 196 -12.58 -18.51 -33.21
C GLU A 196 -14.10 -18.58 -33.29
N TRP A 197 -14.83 -17.67 -32.63
CA TRP A 197 -16.29 -17.67 -32.65
C TRP A 197 -16.89 -17.48 -34.04
N THR A 198 -16.22 -16.71 -34.89
CA THR A 198 -16.74 -16.36 -36.21
C THR A 198 -16.44 -17.43 -37.25
N ASN A 199 -15.24 -18.03 -37.18
CA ASN A 199 -14.72 -18.86 -38.25
C ASN A 199 -14.72 -20.36 -37.88
N GLU A 200 -14.26 -20.72 -36.69
CA GLU A 200 -14.00 -22.11 -36.31
C GLU A 200 -14.40 -22.41 -34.85
N PRO A 201 -15.68 -22.23 -34.46
CA PRO A 201 -16.07 -22.38 -33.06
C PRO A 201 -15.98 -23.84 -32.61
N SER A 202 -15.09 -24.14 -31.67
CA SER A 202 -14.95 -25.48 -31.13
C SER A 202 -16.01 -25.80 -30.06
N GLY A 203 -16.52 -27.03 -30.04
CA GLY A 203 -17.48 -27.46 -29.02
C GLY A 203 -16.91 -27.48 -27.60
N GLU A 204 -15.59 -27.63 -27.46
CA GLU A 204 -14.88 -27.55 -26.18
C GLU A 204 -14.83 -26.11 -25.68
N SER A 205 -14.42 -25.17 -26.53
CA SER A 205 -14.34 -23.74 -26.21
C SER A 205 -15.71 -23.15 -25.87
N LEU A 206 -16.75 -23.51 -26.62
CA LEU A 206 -18.13 -23.10 -26.31
C LEU A 206 -18.59 -23.62 -24.95
N ARG A 207 -18.26 -24.88 -24.62
CA ARG A 207 -18.58 -25.44 -23.30
C ARG A 207 -17.81 -24.73 -22.19
N ALA A 208 -16.53 -24.46 -22.38
CA ALA A 208 -15.71 -23.75 -21.41
C ALA A 208 -16.23 -22.31 -21.17
N ALA A 209 -16.58 -21.60 -22.26
CA ALA A 209 -17.21 -20.29 -22.19
C ALA A 209 -18.54 -20.35 -21.44
N TRP A 210 -19.39 -21.34 -21.71
CA TRP A 210 -20.66 -21.52 -21.01
C TRP A 210 -20.49 -21.68 -19.50
N VAL A 211 -19.55 -22.54 -19.06
CA VAL A 211 -19.24 -22.70 -17.63
C VAL A 211 -18.79 -21.39 -16.99
N SER A 212 -17.98 -20.59 -17.70
CA SER A 212 -17.59 -19.26 -17.24
C SER A 212 -18.79 -18.31 -17.11
N TYR A 213 -19.68 -18.29 -18.10
CA TYR A 213 -20.90 -17.47 -18.07
C TYR A 213 -21.88 -17.92 -16.98
N GLU A 214 -22.04 -19.22 -16.74
CA GLU A 214 -22.82 -19.73 -15.61
C GLU A 214 -22.24 -19.30 -14.27
N LYS A 215 -20.92 -19.11 -14.17
CA LYS A 215 -20.29 -18.69 -12.93
C LYS A 215 -20.35 -17.17 -12.72
N HIS A 216 -20.13 -16.39 -13.77
CA HIS A 216 -19.84 -14.95 -13.66
C HIS A 216 -20.90 -14.05 -14.32
N PHE A 217 -21.68 -14.56 -15.27
CA PHE A 217 -22.56 -13.77 -16.12
C PHE A 217 -23.95 -14.40 -16.29
N LYS A 218 -24.47 -15.05 -15.24
CA LYS A 218 -25.76 -15.79 -15.27
C LYS A 218 -26.88 -14.97 -15.90
N ASP A 219 -26.95 -13.68 -15.57
CA ASP A 219 -27.99 -12.78 -16.08
C ASP A 219 -28.00 -12.66 -17.61
N LYS A 220 -26.83 -12.73 -18.26
CA LYS A 220 -26.70 -12.63 -19.72
C LYS A 220 -27.19 -13.89 -20.46
N ILE A 221 -27.24 -15.03 -19.78
CA ILE A 221 -27.62 -16.33 -20.38
C ILE A 221 -28.95 -16.89 -19.87
N LYS A 222 -29.71 -16.15 -19.05
CA LYS A 222 -30.98 -16.61 -18.44
C LYS A 222 -31.99 -17.20 -19.44
N SER A 223 -32.00 -16.69 -20.68
CA SER A 223 -32.92 -17.10 -21.74
C SER A 223 -32.29 -18.03 -22.79
N ILE A 224 -31.02 -18.40 -22.61
CA ILE A 224 -30.21 -19.19 -23.53
C ILE A 224 -30.09 -20.62 -22.97
N ASN A 225 -30.35 -21.62 -23.81
CA ASN A 225 -30.44 -23.02 -23.37
C ASN A 225 -29.15 -23.79 -23.67
N GLY A 226 -28.12 -23.56 -22.86
CA GLY A 226 -26.85 -24.28 -22.94
C GLY A 226 -25.93 -23.79 -24.06
N TYR A 227 -24.69 -24.31 -24.05
CA TYR A 227 -23.63 -23.89 -24.97
C TYR A 227 -23.87 -24.22 -26.46
N LYS A 228 -24.83 -25.09 -26.77
CA LYS A 228 -25.20 -25.45 -28.15
C LYS A 228 -26.31 -24.57 -28.72
N ASP A 229 -26.92 -23.72 -27.91
CA ASP A 229 -27.92 -22.75 -28.37
C ASP A 229 -27.24 -21.72 -29.28
N PRO A 230 -27.68 -21.52 -30.54
CA PRO A 230 -27.06 -20.56 -31.45
C PRO A 230 -27.00 -19.13 -30.88
N ARG A 231 -27.96 -18.76 -30.02
CA ARG A 231 -27.98 -17.45 -29.34
C ARG A 231 -26.81 -17.26 -28.39
N PHE A 232 -26.21 -18.35 -27.89
CA PHE A 232 -24.99 -18.27 -27.09
C PHE A 232 -23.80 -17.83 -27.94
N LEU A 233 -23.64 -18.39 -29.13
CA LEU A 233 -22.59 -17.99 -30.06
C LEU A 233 -22.76 -16.53 -30.50
N GLU A 234 -24.00 -16.12 -30.81
CA GLU A 234 -24.32 -14.72 -31.12
C GLU A 234 -23.95 -13.77 -29.98
N LEU A 235 -24.25 -14.17 -28.74
CA LEU A 235 -23.85 -13.43 -27.53
C LEU A 235 -22.33 -13.30 -27.45
N LEU A 236 -21.58 -14.41 -27.58
CA LEU A 236 -20.11 -14.39 -27.50
C LEU A 236 -19.50 -13.45 -28.55
N ILE A 237 -19.94 -13.54 -29.80
CA ILE A 237 -19.47 -12.65 -30.89
C ILE A 237 -19.77 -11.19 -30.56
N LYS A 238 -20.98 -10.89 -30.07
CA LYS A 238 -21.38 -9.53 -29.70
C LYS A 238 -20.52 -8.98 -28.56
N GLU A 239 -20.31 -9.76 -27.52
CA GLU A 239 -19.51 -9.34 -26.35
C GLU A 239 -18.04 -9.16 -26.73
N SER A 240 -17.43 -10.08 -27.48
CA SER A 240 -16.05 -9.95 -27.97
C SER A 240 -15.85 -8.68 -28.82
N LYS A 241 -16.82 -8.34 -29.69
CA LYS A 241 -16.77 -7.07 -30.45
C LYS A 241 -16.83 -5.84 -29.54
N ALA A 242 -17.67 -5.88 -28.51
CA ALA A 242 -17.77 -4.77 -27.56
C ALA A 242 -16.48 -4.61 -26.74
N ASP A 243 -15.89 -5.72 -26.30
CA ASP A 243 -14.64 -5.73 -25.55
C ASP A 243 -13.46 -5.22 -26.40
N ILE A 244 -13.36 -5.63 -27.66
CA ILE A 244 -12.37 -5.10 -28.62
C ILE A 244 -12.49 -3.59 -28.74
N ALA A 245 -13.70 -3.08 -29.02
CA ALA A 245 -13.92 -1.64 -29.19
C ALA A 245 -13.56 -0.84 -27.91
N ALA A 246 -13.88 -1.38 -26.73
CA ALA A 246 -13.52 -0.78 -25.45
C ALA A 246 -12.00 -0.74 -25.25
N LYS A 247 -11.29 -1.82 -25.58
CA LYS A 247 -9.82 -1.91 -25.47
C LYS A 247 -9.13 -0.98 -26.46
N GLU A 248 -9.57 -0.91 -27.71
CA GLU A 248 -9.05 0.03 -28.71
C GLU A 248 -9.18 1.49 -28.25
N LEU A 249 -10.36 1.86 -27.72
CA LEU A 249 -10.59 3.19 -27.18
C LEU A 249 -9.68 3.49 -25.97
N LYS A 250 -9.51 2.53 -25.06
CA LYS A 250 -8.62 2.67 -23.91
C LYS A 250 -7.17 2.85 -24.34
N ILE A 251 -6.68 2.03 -25.28
CA ILE A 251 -5.34 2.13 -25.85
C ILE A 251 -5.13 3.49 -26.51
N LYS A 252 -6.12 3.98 -27.29
CA LYS A 252 -6.06 5.31 -27.90
C LYS A 252 -5.89 6.41 -26.85
N ARG A 253 -6.74 6.42 -25.82
CA ARG A 253 -6.67 7.42 -24.73
C ARG A 253 -5.34 7.37 -23.98
N LEU A 254 -4.80 6.18 -23.73
CA LEU A 254 -3.50 6.02 -23.06
C LEU A 254 -2.36 6.59 -23.92
N LYS A 255 -2.38 6.40 -25.24
CA LYS A 255 -1.40 7.00 -26.15
C LYS A 255 -1.49 8.52 -26.17
N GLU A 256 -2.69 9.07 -26.33
CA GLU A 256 -2.93 10.52 -26.32
C GLU A 256 -2.46 11.16 -25.01
N TYR A 257 -2.72 10.51 -23.87
CA TYR A 257 -2.26 10.99 -22.57
C TYR A 257 -0.73 10.88 -22.40
N LYS A 258 -0.10 9.84 -22.94
CA LYS A 258 1.35 9.73 -22.94
C LYS A 258 2.00 10.83 -23.79
N GLU A 259 1.42 11.14 -24.94
CA GLU A 259 1.88 12.22 -25.81
C GLU A 259 1.77 13.58 -25.10
N SER A 260 0.64 13.88 -24.45
CA SER A 260 0.47 15.15 -23.73
C SER A 260 1.40 15.34 -22.54
N ILE A 261 1.90 14.26 -21.92
CA ILE A 261 2.97 14.33 -20.91
C ILE A 261 4.31 14.68 -21.57
N SER A 262 4.60 14.10 -22.73
CA SER A 262 5.89 14.24 -23.42
C SER A 262 6.09 15.61 -24.09
N GLU A 263 5.02 16.37 -24.30
CA GLU A 263 5.02 17.70 -24.93
C GLU A 263 5.14 18.87 -23.93
N ARG A 264 5.21 18.59 -22.63
CA ARG A 264 5.38 19.60 -21.56
C ARG A 264 6.85 19.89 -21.30
#